data_AF-A0A3D2BTK7-F1
#
_entry.id   AF-A0A3D2BTK7-F1
#
_cell.length_a   1.000
_cell.length_b   1.000
_cell.length_c   1.000
_cell.angle_alpha   90.00
_cell.angle_beta   90.00
_cell.angle_gamma   90.00
#
_symmetry.space_group_name_H-M   'P 1'
#
loop_
_entity.id
_entity.type
_entity.pdbx_description
1 polymer ?
#
loop_
_entity_poly.entity_id
_entity_poly.type
_entity_poly.pdbx_seq_one_letter_code
_entity_poly.pdbx_strand_id
1 'polypeptide(L)'
;MTVCNSCRYCEGLCAVFPAMIARRDFPDGDLNYMANLCHGCGACFYDCQFSPPHQFNINVPRAMARARAESYQAYAWPRMFAGLFARNGLAISIIAALSVAVFIAGFAAWNDPSVLYGTHTGPGSFYKLMPHNAMVALFGTVFLYAILATIMGARAFWHDIGEPAETLADPRSLWQAMKDAGKLRYLDGGGADCQADENDTPDH
;
A
#
# COMPACT_ATOMS: atom_id res chain seq x y z
N MET A 1 -14.72 15.30 5.38
CA MET A 1 -13.90 16.51 5.12
C MET A 1 -14.70 17.80 5.08
N THR A 2 -16.04 17.79 5.01
CA THR A 2 -16.87 19.02 4.99
C THR A 2 -16.62 19.96 6.17
N VAL A 3 -16.65 19.46 7.42
CA VAL A 3 -16.37 20.29 8.61
C VAL A 3 -14.94 20.84 8.59
N CYS A 4 -13.98 20.02 8.16
CA CYS A 4 -12.58 20.41 8.03
C CYS A 4 -12.40 21.55 7.01
N ASN A 5 -13.11 21.50 5.88
CA ASN A 5 -13.04 22.52 4.84
C ASN A 5 -13.68 23.85 5.27
N SER A 6 -14.68 23.79 6.14
CA SER A 6 -15.28 24.99 6.73
C SER A 6 -14.40 25.63 7.80
N CYS A 7 -13.73 24.81 8.63
CA CYS A 7 -12.97 25.28 9.79
C CYS A 7 -11.54 25.71 9.44
N ARG A 8 -10.87 24.97 8.54
CA ARG A 8 -9.52 25.24 8.02
C ARG A 8 -8.38 25.43 9.05
N TYR A 9 -8.62 25.16 10.33
CA TYR A 9 -7.63 25.34 11.40
C TYR A 9 -6.33 24.55 11.15
N CYS A 10 -6.44 23.36 10.53
CA CYS A 10 -5.32 22.45 10.30
C CYS A 10 -4.56 22.72 8.99
N GLU A 11 -4.82 23.81 8.26
CA GLU A 11 -4.31 24.02 6.90
C GLU A 11 -2.78 24.02 6.76
N GLY A 12 -2.06 24.38 7.83
CA GLY A 12 -0.60 24.41 7.86
C GLY A 12 0.08 23.13 8.35
N LEU A 13 -0.68 22.12 8.83
CA LEU A 13 -0.11 20.99 9.58
C LEU A 13 0.50 19.88 8.74
N CYS A 14 -0.02 19.62 7.54
CA CYS A 14 0.54 18.60 6.65
C CYS A 14 -0.03 18.73 5.24
N ALA A 15 0.52 17.97 4.28
CA ALA A 15 0.14 18.02 2.87
C ALA A 15 -1.35 17.70 2.59
N VAL A 16 -2.04 16.98 3.48
CA VAL A 16 -3.46 16.64 3.33
C VAL A 16 -4.35 17.88 3.29
N PHE A 17 -4.08 18.88 4.13
CA PHE A 17 -4.98 20.01 4.28
C PHE A 17 -4.89 21.01 3.12
N PRO A 18 -3.70 21.37 2.58
CA PRO A 18 -3.58 22.09 1.32
C PRO A 18 -4.29 21.39 0.15
N ALA A 19 -4.18 20.06 0.05
CA ALA A 19 -4.89 19.27 -0.95
C ALA A 19 -6.42 19.35 -0.79
N MET A 20 -6.90 19.35 0.46
CA MET A 20 -8.31 19.45 0.79
C MET A 20 -8.90 20.82 0.45
N ILE A 21 -8.25 21.93 0.82
CA ILE A 21 -8.80 23.29 0.61
C ILE A 21 -8.85 23.68 -0.87
N ALA A 22 -8.10 22.99 -1.74
CA ALA A 22 -8.18 23.14 -3.19
C ALA A 22 -9.48 22.55 -3.77
N ARG A 23 -10.26 21.82 -2.96
CA ARG A 23 -11.46 21.09 -3.37
C ARG A 23 -12.71 21.68 -2.72
N ARG A 24 -13.81 21.64 -3.47
CA ARG A 24 -15.13 22.10 -3.02
C ARG A 24 -15.94 20.93 -2.43
N ASP A 25 -15.90 19.81 -3.12
CA ASP A 25 -16.57 18.57 -2.74
C ASP A 25 -15.52 17.47 -2.49
N PHE A 26 -15.96 16.35 -1.91
CA PHE A 26 -15.09 15.25 -1.51
C PHE A 26 -15.62 13.90 -2.02
N PRO A 27 -15.61 13.67 -3.35
CA PRO A 27 -15.92 12.35 -3.91
C PRO A 27 -14.88 11.32 -3.48
N ASP A 28 -15.20 10.04 -3.67
CA ASP A 28 -14.34 8.92 -3.23
C ASP A 28 -12.90 9.02 -3.76
N GLY A 29 -12.70 9.41 -5.02
CA GLY A 29 -11.36 9.61 -5.59
C GLY A 29 -10.53 10.65 -4.83
N ASP A 30 -11.13 11.77 -4.43
CA ASP A 30 -10.45 12.80 -3.64
C ASP A 30 -10.15 12.33 -2.22
N LEU A 31 -11.09 11.58 -1.61
CA LEU A 31 -10.87 10.94 -0.30
C LEU A 31 -9.74 9.92 -0.38
N ASN A 32 -9.68 9.11 -1.43
CA ASN A 32 -8.61 8.14 -1.67
C ASN A 32 -7.26 8.82 -1.90
N TYR A 33 -7.24 9.93 -2.65
CA TYR A 33 -6.03 10.76 -2.82
C TYR A 33 -5.52 11.28 -1.48
N MET A 34 -6.39 11.92 -0.69
CA MET A 34 -6.02 12.47 0.63
C MET A 34 -5.62 11.37 1.62
N ALA A 35 -6.28 10.20 1.59
CA ALA A 35 -5.95 9.07 2.45
C ALA A 35 -4.54 8.52 2.17
N ASN A 36 -4.12 8.51 0.91
CA ASN A 36 -2.77 8.08 0.50
C ASN A 36 -1.70 9.19 0.66
N LEU A 37 -2.13 10.44 0.86
CA LEU A 37 -1.27 11.55 1.29
C LEU A 37 -1.11 11.61 2.82
N CYS A 38 -2.01 10.96 3.57
CA CYS A 38 -1.99 10.95 5.03
C CYS A 38 -1.00 9.91 5.58
N HIS A 39 -0.07 10.36 6.42
CA HIS A 39 0.89 9.49 7.10
C HIS A 39 0.48 9.12 8.54
N GLY A 40 -0.68 9.57 9.02
CA GLY A 40 -1.20 9.19 10.33
C GLY A 40 -0.42 9.78 11.51
N CYS A 41 0.24 10.93 11.34
CA CYS A 41 1.07 11.56 12.38
C CYS A 41 0.32 12.09 13.61
N GLY A 42 -1.02 12.22 13.54
CA GLY A 42 -1.83 12.61 14.70
C GLY A 42 -1.93 14.11 14.99
N ALA A 43 -1.05 14.98 14.49
CA ALA A 43 -1.04 16.41 14.86
C ALA A 43 -2.40 17.10 14.67
N CYS A 44 -3.07 16.85 13.54
CA CYS A 44 -4.40 17.41 13.28
C CYS A 44 -5.52 16.89 14.20
N PHE A 45 -5.33 15.78 14.91
CA PHE A 45 -6.27 15.29 15.91
C PHE A 45 -6.14 16.09 17.21
N TYR A 46 -4.91 16.30 17.69
CA TYR A 46 -4.62 17.07 18.89
C TYR A 46 -4.99 18.56 18.75
N ASP A 47 -4.75 19.13 17.58
CA ASP A 47 -5.09 20.53 17.28
C ASP A 47 -6.57 20.74 16.92
N CYS A 48 -7.37 19.68 16.81
CA CYS A 48 -8.75 19.82 16.34
C CYS A 48 -9.67 20.35 17.43
N GLN A 49 -10.30 21.50 17.19
CA GLN A 49 -11.37 22.05 18.05
C GLN A 49 -12.62 21.16 18.13
N PHE A 50 -12.72 20.16 17.25
CA PHE A 50 -13.87 19.28 17.10
C PHE A 50 -13.53 17.79 17.31
N SER A 51 -12.34 17.49 17.86
CA SER A 51 -11.99 16.14 18.31
C SER A 51 -12.92 15.68 19.44
N PRO A 52 -13.06 14.35 19.68
CA PRO A 52 -13.76 13.86 20.85
C PRO A 52 -13.29 14.55 22.15
N PRO A 53 -14.21 14.86 23.09
CA PRO A 53 -15.62 14.44 23.14
C PRO A 53 -16.59 15.40 22.43
N HIS A 54 -16.13 16.31 21.56
CA HIS A 54 -17.02 17.22 20.83
C HIS A 54 -18.07 16.43 20.01
N GLN A 55 -19.27 16.99 19.84
CA GLN A 55 -20.40 16.35 19.14
C GLN A 55 -20.08 15.88 17.70
N PHE A 56 -19.14 16.52 17.02
CA PHE A 56 -18.69 16.13 15.68
C PHE A 56 -17.71 14.95 15.69
N ASN A 57 -17.05 14.68 16.82
CA ASN A 57 -16.16 13.55 17.04
C ASN A 57 -15.14 13.36 15.90
N ILE A 58 -14.46 14.44 15.49
CA ILE A 58 -13.58 14.42 14.33
C ILE A 58 -12.27 13.71 14.68
N ASN A 59 -12.00 12.62 13.97
CA ASN A 59 -10.71 11.93 13.99
C ASN A 59 -10.22 11.69 12.56
N VAL A 60 -9.50 12.68 12.01
CA VAL A 60 -8.97 12.63 10.64
C VAL A 60 -7.98 11.47 10.45
N PRO A 61 -6.99 11.23 11.35
CA PRO A 61 -6.07 10.11 11.18
C PRO A 61 -6.78 8.76 11.07
N ARG A 62 -7.75 8.49 11.95
CA ARG A 62 -8.53 7.24 11.92
C ARG A 62 -9.37 7.11 10.65
N ALA A 63 -10.04 8.18 10.24
CA ALA A 63 -10.85 8.20 9.02
C ALA A 63 -9.99 7.95 7.77
N MET A 64 -8.84 8.61 7.67
CA MET A 64 -7.90 8.45 6.54
C MET A 64 -7.24 7.08 6.54
N ALA A 65 -6.88 6.52 7.71
CA ALA A 65 -6.34 5.16 7.81
C ALA A 65 -7.33 4.12 7.28
N ARG A 66 -8.62 4.27 7.62
CA ARG A 66 -9.69 3.40 7.11
C ARG A 66 -9.87 3.56 5.61
N ALA A 67 -10.01 4.78 5.11
CA ALA A 67 -10.15 5.05 3.68
C ALA A 67 -8.94 4.51 2.89
N ARG A 68 -7.72 4.64 3.41
CA ARG A 68 -6.51 4.10 2.78
C ARG A 68 -6.57 2.57 2.68
N ALA A 69 -6.96 1.88 3.76
CA ALA A 69 -7.10 0.42 3.75
C ALA A 69 -8.17 -0.05 2.75
N GLU A 70 -9.31 0.64 2.70
CA GLU A 70 -10.37 0.39 1.71
C GLU A 70 -9.87 0.64 0.28
N SER A 71 -9.06 1.68 0.07
CA SER A 71 -8.47 2.01 -1.24
C SER A 71 -7.50 0.93 -1.75
N TYR A 72 -6.67 0.34 -0.89
CA TYR A 72 -5.76 -0.74 -1.28
C TYR A 72 -6.51 -1.98 -1.77
N GLN A 73 -7.66 -2.28 -1.17
CA GLN A 73 -8.52 -3.35 -1.63
C GLN A 73 -9.20 -2.98 -2.96
N ALA A 74 -9.66 -1.74 -3.11
CA ALA A 74 -10.34 -1.27 -4.32
C ALA A 74 -9.45 -1.29 -5.57
N TYR A 75 -8.16 -0.99 -5.42
CA TYR A 75 -7.19 -0.97 -6.51
C TYR A 75 -6.35 -2.25 -6.64
N ALA A 76 -6.60 -3.28 -5.84
CA ALA A 76 -5.95 -4.56 -5.96
C ALA A 76 -6.26 -5.21 -7.32
N TRP A 77 -5.21 -5.64 -8.04
CA TRP A 77 -5.32 -6.31 -9.32
C TRP A 77 -4.80 -7.75 -9.24
N PRO A 78 -5.46 -8.73 -9.88
CA PRO A 78 -6.73 -8.65 -10.62
C PRO A 78 -7.95 -8.42 -9.71
N ARG A 79 -8.90 -7.58 -10.15
CA ARG A 79 -10.09 -7.20 -9.37
C ARG A 79 -10.95 -8.39 -8.93
N MET A 80 -10.94 -9.49 -9.68
CA MET A 80 -11.66 -10.73 -9.33
C MET A 80 -11.21 -11.35 -8.00
N PHE A 81 -9.96 -11.13 -7.58
CA PHE A 81 -9.43 -11.68 -6.34
C PHE A 81 -9.48 -10.70 -5.16
N ALA A 82 -9.81 -9.42 -5.40
CA ALA A 82 -9.84 -8.38 -4.37
C ALA A 82 -10.81 -8.72 -3.23
N GLY A 83 -11.99 -9.27 -3.56
CA GLY A 83 -13.00 -9.65 -2.57
C GLY A 83 -12.59 -10.83 -1.68
N LEU A 84 -11.78 -11.76 -2.20
CA LEU A 84 -11.23 -12.88 -1.42
C LEU A 84 -10.21 -12.37 -0.40
N PHE A 85 -9.39 -11.40 -0.81
CA PHE A 85 -8.37 -10.80 0.05
C PHE A 85 -8.98 -10.02 1.23
N ALA A 86 -10.09 -9.32 1.00
CA ALA A 86 -10.74 -8.46 1.98
C ALA A 86 -11.48 -9.20 3.10
N ARG A 87 -11.92 -10.45 2.87
CA ARG A 87 -12.94 -11.10 3.73
C ARG A 87 -12.52 -12.39 4.40
N ASN A 88 -11.43 -13.03 3.99
CA ASN A 88 -11.17 -14.40 4.44
C ASN A 88 -9.68 -14.75 4.55
N GLY A 89 -9.00 -14.16 5.54
CA GLY A 89 -7.58 -14.44 5.83
C GLY A 89 -7.27 -15.93 6.01
N LEU A 90 -8.23 -16.71 6.53
CA LEU A 90 -8.11 -18.16 6.63
C LEU A 90 -8.13 -18.86 5.26
N ALA A 91 -9.00 -18.44 4.34
CA ALA A 91 -8.99 -19.00 2.99
C ALA A 91 -7.68 -18.70 2.26
N ILE A 92 -7.13 -17.49 2.44
CA ILE A 92 -5.84 -17.11 1.85
C ILE A 92 -4.71 -17.96 2.42
N SER A 93 -4.67 -18.17 3.74
CA SER A 93 -3.63 -18.99 4.38
C SER A 93 -3.70 -20.45 3.95
N ILE A 94 -4.91 -21.01 3.84
CA ILE A 94 -5.13 -22.37 3.32
C ILE A 94 -4.69 -22.46 1.85
N ILE A 95 -5.10 -21.52 0.99
CA ILE A 95 -4.70 -21.51 -0.42
C ILE A 95 -3.18 -21.39 -0.55
N ALA A 96 -2.53 -20.54 0.25
CA ALA A 96 -1.08 -20.41 0.25
C ALA A 96 -0.40 -21.71 0.68
N ALA A 97 -0.86 -22.32 1.78
CA ALA A 97 -0.33 -23.59 2.27
C ALA A 97 -0.50 -24.72 1.24
N LEU A 98 -1.68 -24.82 0.62
CA LEU A 98 -1.95 -25.79 -0.46
C LEU A 98 -1.09 -25.51 -1.69
N SER A 99 -0.89 -24.25 -2.07
CA SER A 99 -0.05 -23.89 -3.22
C SER A 99 1.40 -24.30 -2.99
N VAL A 100 1.94 -24.10 -1.79
CA VAL A 100 3.29 -24.56 -1.41
C VAL A 100 3.35 -26.09 -1.40
N ALA A 101 2.36 -26.76 -0.82
CA ALA A 101 2.32 -28.23 -0.78
C ALA A 101 2.26 -28.84 -2.19
N VAL A 102 1.41 -28.30 -3.07
CA VAL A 102 1.30 -28.71 -4.47
C VAL A 102 2.59 -28.42 -5.23
N PHE A 103 3.23 -27.28 -4.98
CA PHE A 103 4.52 -26.96 -5.59
C PHE A 103 5.61 -27.98 -5.18
N ILE A 104 5.72 -28.29 -3.89
CA ILE A 104 6.70 -29.28 -3.39
C ILE A 104 6.39 -30.67 -3.94
N ALA A 105 5.13 -31.10 -3.92
CA ALA A 105 4.72 -32.40 -4.43
C ALA A 105 4.93 -32.52 -5.94
N GLY A 106 4.58 -31.48 -6.70
CA GLY A 106 4.80 -31.41 -8.15
C GLY A 106 6.28 -31.41 -8.51
N PHE A 107 7.10 -30.69 -7.75
CA PHE A 107 8.55 -30.72 -7.89
C PHE A 107 9.12 -32.13 -7.61
N ALA A 108 8.65 -32.80 -6.55
CA ALA A 108 9.08 -34.15 -6.23
C ALA A 108 8.62 -35.18 -7.28
N ALA A 109 7.45 -34.99 -7.89
CA ALA A 109 6.94 -35.89 -8.93
C ALA A 109 7.62 -35.70 -10.29
N TRP A 110 8.07 -34.48 -10.62
CA TRP A 110 8.72 -34.17 -11.90
C TRP A 110 10.20 -34.60 -11.93
N ASN A 111 10.86 -34.68 -10.77
CA ASN A 111 12.26 -35.09 -10.67
C ASN A 111 12.40 -36.60 -10.46
N ASP A 112 13.45 -37.18 -11.03
CA ASP A 112 13.75 -38.61 -10.84
C ASP A 112 13.94 -38.93 -9.34
N PRO A 113 13.33 -40.01 -8.81
CA PRO A 113 13.48 -40.39 -7.40
C PRO A 113 14.95 -40.63 -7.00
N SER A 114 15.78 -41.10 -7.94
CA SER A 114 17.22 -41.28 -7.76
C SER A 114 17.99 -39.96 -7.57
N VAL A 115 17.48 -38.87 -8.13
CA VAL A 115 18.00 -37.52 -7.93
C VAL A 115 17.52 -36.97 -6.59
N LEU A 116 16.30 -37.27 -6.14
CA LEU A 116 15.81 -36.80 -4.83
C LEU A 116 16.43 -37.51 -3.62
N TYR A 117 16.70 -38.81 -3.74
CA TYR A 117 17.28 -39.62 -2.65
C TYR A 117 18.78 -39.94 -2.83
N GLY A 118 19.42 -39.42 -3.89
CA GLY A 118 20.83 -39.63 -4.19
C GLY A 118 21.79 -38.75 -3.40
N THR A 119 23.03 -39.21 -3.20
CA THR A 119 24.10 -38.41 -2.60
C THR A 119 24.76 -37.51 -3.64
N HIS A 120 24.65 -36.21 -3.47
CA HIS A 120 25.10 -35.20 -4.43
C HIS A 120 26.36 -34.50 -3.96
N THR A 121 27.52 -35.13 -4.15
CA THR A 121 28.82 -34.54 -3.79
C THR A 121 29.49 -33.86 -4.99
N GLY A 122 30.00 -32.65 -4.80
CA GLY A 122 30.74 -31.86 -5.81
C GLY A 122 30.16 -30.45 -6.08
N PRO A 123 30.97 -29.52 -6.61
CA PRO A 123 30.50 -28.17 -6.94
C PRO A 123 29.43 -28.21 -8.05
N GLY A 124 28.31 -27.51 -7.83
CA GLY A 124 27.19 -27.44 -8.77
C GLY A 124 26.15 -28.57 -8.65
N SER A 125 26.30 -29.48 -7.69
CA SER A 125 25.36 -30.59 -7.47
C SER A 125 23.96 -30.13 -7.04
N PHE A 126 23.84 -28.95 -6.42
CA PHE A 126 22.57 -28.28 -6.11
C PHE A 126 21.69 -28.04 -7.35
N TYR A 127 22.31 -27.67 -8.48
CA TYR A 127 21.58 -27.37 -9.73
C TYR A 127 21.06 -28.61 -10.43
N LYS A 128 21.49 -29.82 -10.02
CA LYS A 128 20.88 -31.07 -10.47
C LYS A 128 19.53 -31.31 -9.80
N LEU A 129 19.38 -30.86 -8.54
CA LEU A 129 18.11 -30.94 -7.82
C LEU A 129 17.18 -29.81 -8.23
N MET A 130 17.67 -28.57 -8.22
CA MET A 130 16.92 -27.38 -8.58
C MET A 130 17.63 -26.64 -9.72
N PRO A 131 17.24 -26.87 -10.99
CA PRO A 131 17.86 -26.23 -12.13
C PRO A 131 17.79 -24.71 -12.03
N HIS A 132 18.89 -24.03 -12.37
CA HIS A 132 18.94 -22.56 -12.32
C HIS A 132 17.81 -21.91 -13.13
N ASN A 133 17.53 -22.43 -14.32
CA ASN A 133 16.46 -21.93 -15.18
C ASN A 133 15.07 -22.06 -14.54
N ALA A 134 14.84 -23.10 -13.72
CA ALA A 134 13.57 -23.27 -13.02
C ALA A 134 13.39 -22.19 -11.93
N MET A 135 14.46 -21.86 -11.19
CA MET A 135 14.43 -20.75 -10.23
C MET A 135 14.19 -19.41 -10.92
N VAL A 136 14.93 -19.13 -12.00
CA VAL A 136 14.78 -17.90 -12.77
C VAL A 136 13.38 -17.77 -13.34
N ALA A 137 12.82 -18.84 -13.91
CA ALA A 137 11.46 -18.83 -14.43
C ALA A 137 10.43 -18.59 -13.34
N LEU A 138 10.51 -19.30 -12.21
CA LEU A 138 9.55 -19.17 -11.11
C LEU A 138 9.58 -17.77 -10.49
N PHE A 139 10.73 -17.37 -9.94
CA PHE A 139 10.85 -16.09 -9.24
C PHE A 139 10.76 -14.90 -10.20
N GLY A 140 11.29 -15.04 -11.42
CA GLY A 140 11.16 -14.03 -12.46
C GLY A 140 9.71 -13.81 -12.86
N THR A 141 8.91 -14.87 -13.02
CA THR A 141 7.49 -14.73 -13.34
C THR A 141 6.71 -14.07 -12.21
N VAL A 142 6.95 -14.47 -10.95
CA VAL A 142 6.32 -13.84 -9.78
C VAL A 142 6.70 -12.36 -9.67
N PHE A 143 7.96 -12.02 -9.90
CA PHE A 143 8.45 -10.65 -9.88
C PHE A 143 7.82 -9.79 -10.98
N LEU A 144 7.77 -10.30 -12.22
CA LEU A 144 7.11 -9.62 -13.34
C LEU A 144 5.61 -9.43 -13.08
N TYR A 145 4.95 -10.44 -12.49
CA TYR A 145 3.56 -10.32 -12.07
C TYR A 145 3.39 -9.23 -11.00
N ALA A 146 4.28 -9.14 -10.00
CA ALA A 146 4.22 -8.11 -8.98
C ALA A 146 4.37 -6.70 -9.59
N ILE A 147 5.33 -6.50 -10.49
CA ILE A 147 5.48 -5.24 -11.24
C ILE A 147 4.19 -4.91 -11.99
N LEU A 148 3.66 -5.87 -12.75
CA LEU A 148 2.44 -5.67 -13.52
C LEU A 148 1.26 -5.31 -12.62
N ALA A 149 1.07 -6.03 -11.51
CA ALA A 149 -0.01 -5.78 -10.55
C ALA A 149 0.10 -4.37 -9.93
N THR A 150 1.31 -3.94 -9.55
CA THR A 150 1.55 -2.57 -9.05
C THR A 150 1.25 -1.52 -10.11
N ILE A 151 1.69 -1.71 -11.36
CA ILE A 151 1.39 -0.78 -12.47
C ILE A 151 -0.12 -0.69 -12.71
N MET A 152 -0.82 -1.82 -12.71
CA MET A 152 -2.27 -1.85 -12.91
C MET A 152 -3.03 -1.19 -11.75
N GLY A 153 -2.60 -1.40 -10.51
CA GLY A 153 -3.15 -0.72 -9.34
C GLY A 153 -2.91 0.79 -9.37
N ALA A 154 -1.69 1.23 -9.69
CA ALA A 154 -1.35 2.64 -9.85
C ALA A 154 -2.15 3.30 -10.97
N ARG A 155 -2.35 2.61 -12.09
CA ARG A 155 -3.21 3.09 -13.20
C ARG A 155 -4.66 3.24 -12.76
N ALA A 156 -5.19 2.28 -12.00
CA ALA A 156 -6.56 2.34 -11.48
C ALA A 156 -6.72 3.51 -10.50
N PHE A 157 -5.78 3.68 -9.57
CA PHE A 157 -5.74 4.81 -8.65
C PHE A 157 -5.66 6.15 -9.38
N TRP A 158 -4.75 6.29 -10.35
CA TRP A 158 -4.59 7.50 -11.14
C TRP A 158 -5.87 7.91 -11.87
N HIS A 159 -6.57 6.93 -12.44
CA HIS A 159 -7.84 7.17 -13.11
C HIS A 159 -8.95 7.56 -12.12
N ASP A 160 -8.96 6.99 -10.92
CA ASP A 160 -9.99 7.25 -9.91
C ASP A 160 -9.87 8.64 -9.27
N ILE A 161 -8.64 9.12 -9.03
CA ILE A 161 -8.40 10.48 -8.52
C ILE A 161 -8.66 11.57 -9.59
N GLY A 162 -8.90 11.18 -10.85
CA GLY A 162 -9.26 12.10 -11.94
C GLY A 162 -8.12 13.00 -12.42
N GLU A 163 -6.87 12.70 -12.06
CA GLU A 163 -5.71 13.49 -12.48
C GLU A 163 -5.43 13.31 -13.99
N PRO A 164 -5.23 14.39 -14.76
CA PRO A 164 -4.95 14.30 -16.18
C PRO A 164 -3.67 13.49 -16.47
N ALA A 165 -3.69 12.72 -17.56
CA ALA A 165 -2.48 12.03 -18.03
C ALA A 165 -1.36 13.02 -18.42
N GLU A 166 -1.70 14.28 -18.72
CA GLU A 166 -0.74 15.35 -19.00
C GLU A 166 0.17 15.64 -17.80
N THR A 167 -0.31 15.48 -16.57
CA THR A 167 0.51 15.64 -15.36
C THR A 167 1.64 14.62 -15.30
N LEU A 168 1.40 13.39 -15.81
CA LEU A 168 2.45 12.36 -15.94
C LEU A 168 3.45 12.67 -17.06
N ALA A 169 3.11 13.57 -17.98
CA ALA A 169 4.01 14.01 -19.04
C ALA A 169 4.85 15.23 -18.65
N ASP A 170 4.56 15.90 -17.52
CA ASP A 170 5.33 17.04 -17.02
C ASP A 170 6.59 16.57 -16.24
N PRO A 171 7.80 16.75 -16.82
CA PRO A 171 9.03 16.29 -16.18
C PRO A 171 9.34 17.02 -14.87
N ARG A 172 8.86 18.27 -14.71
CA ARG A 172 9.13 19.07 -13.50
C ARG A 172 8.38 18.52 -12.31
N SER A 173 7.09 18.24 -12.49
CA SER A 173 6.24 17.64 -11.45
C SER A 173 6.75 16.26 -11.06
N LEU A 174 7.14 15.42 -12.03
CA LEU A 174 7.74 14.11 -11.74
C LEU A 174 9.06 14.23 -10.96
N TRP A 175 9.94 15.15 -11.36
CA TRP A 175 11.20 15.38 -10.67
C TRP A 175 11.00 15.86 -9.23
N GLN A 176 10.02 16.75 -9.01
CA GLN A 176 9.65 17.22 -7.68
C GLN A 176 9.09 16.08 -6.83
N ALA A 177 8.17 15.28 -7.37
CA ALA A 177 7.61 14.12 -6.68
C ALA A 177 8.69 13.10 -6.30
N MET A 178 9.65 12.83 -7.19
CA MET A 178 10.78 11.94 -6.89
C MET A 178 11.68 12.50 -5.79
N LYS A 179 11.94 13.81 -5.77
CA LYS A 179 12.70 14.46 -4.69
C LYS A 179 11.98 14.38 -3.35
N ASP A 180 10.68 14.68 -3.34
CA ASP A 180 9.89 14.70 -2.11
C ASP A 180 9.74 13.29 -1.53
N ALA A 181 9.52 12.29 -2.38
CA ALA A 181 9.51 10.88 -1.99
C ALA A 181 10.90 10.42 -1.50
N GLY A 182 11.97 10.75 -2.23
CA GLY A 182 13.33 10.33 -1.89
C GLY A 182 13.89 10.98 -0.61
N LYS A 183 13.46 12.20 -0.29
CA LYS A 183 13.80 12.89 0.96
C LYS A 183 12.80 12.65 2.08
N LEU A 184 11.75 11.87 1.83
CA LEU A 184 10.66 11.66 2.79
C LEU A 184 10.14 12.98 3.36
N ARG A 185 9.96 14.00 2.51
CA ARG A 185 9.63 15.39 2.92
C ARG A 185 8.46 15.47 3.90
N TYR A 186 7.49 14.57 3.76
CA TYR A 186 6.28 14.50 4.58
C TYR A 186 6.29 13.38 5.64
N LEU A 187 7.43 12.69 5.83
CA LEU A 187 7.68 11.67 6.86
C LEU A 187 8.98 11.92 7.68
N ASP A 188 9.59 13.10 7.59
CA ASP A 188 10.91 13.38 8.21
C ASP A 188 10.89 13.30 9.77
N GLY A 189 9.69 13.34 10.39
CA GLY A 189 9.54 13.26 11.85
C GLY A 189 10.12 14.47 12.59
N GLY A 190 9.83 14.59 13.90
CA GLY A 190 10.50 15.58 14.77
C GLY A 190 10.14 17.06 14.56
N GLY A 191 9.23 17.40 13.65
CA GLY A 191 8.67 18.75 13.50
C GLY A 191 7.36 18.96 14.28
N ALA A 192 6.84 20.19 14.28
CA ALA A 192 5.53 20.53 14.85
C ALA A 192 4.35 19.69 14.29
N ASP A 193 4.59 19.02 13.15
CA ASP A 193 3.62 18.21 12.41
C ASP A 193 3.51 16.75 12.92
N CYS A 194 4.35 16.34 13.88
CA CYS A 194 4.32 15.00 14.48
C CYS A 194 4.26 15.08 16.00
N GLN A 195 3.04 15.09 16.56
CA GLN A 195 2.82 14.88 18.00
C GLN A 195 2.26 13.47 18.18
N ALA A 196 3.12 12.52 18.49
CA ALA A 196 2.69 11.33 19.22
C ALA A 196 2.78 11.72 20.70
N ASP A 197 1.67 11.63 21.43
CA ASP A 197 1.70 11.75 22.88
C ASP A 197 2.68 10.68 23.40
N GLU A 198 3.67 11.07 24.20
CA GLU A 198 4.68 10.12 24.73
C GLU A 198 4.04 9.01 25.59
N ASN A 199 2.77 9.18 25.97
CA ASN A 199 2.00 8.27 26.82
C ASN A 199 0.88 7.50 26.09
N ASP A 200 0.65 7.73 24.79
CA ASP A 200 -0.45 7.07 24.07
C ASP A 200 0.07 5.79 23.39
N THR A 201 -0.09 4.65 24.07
CA THR A 201 0.06 3.35 23.42
C THR A 201 -1.05 3.23 22.37
N PRO A 202 -0.73 3.06 21.08
CA PRO A 202 -1.77 2.99 20.07
C PRO A 202 -2.67 1.79 20.37
N ASP A 203 -3.97 2.04 20.55
CA ASP A 203 -4.97 0.98 20.70
C ASP A 203 -4.95 0.12 19.43
N HIS A 204 -4.32 -1.06 19.54
CA HIS A 204 -4.40 -2.14 18.57
C HIS A 204 -5.57 -3.06 18.93
#